data_AF-A0A4S4CW44-F1
#
_entry.id   AF-A0A4S4CW44-F1
#
_cell.length_a   1.000
_cell.length_b   1.000
_cell.length_c   1.000
_cell.angle_alpha   90.00
_cell.angle_beta   90.00
_cell.angle_gamma   90.00
#
_symmetry.space_group_name_H-M   'P 1'
#
loop_
_entity.id
_entity.type
_entity.pdbx_description
1 polymer ?
#
loop_
_entity_poly.entity_id
_entity_poly.type
_entity_poly.pdbx_seq_one_letter_code
_entity_poly.pdbx_strand_id
1 'polypeptide(L)'
;MHSIEWVECFYKDNFELKKSLHAVFSQFGKILEVLAFKTLKHKGQAWVVFEDVSSATSALRQMQGFPFYDKPMRIQYAKTKSDVIAKADGTFVPRERRKRHEEKGRKRKEQHDANQAGMGLNPAYAGAYGATPPLSQIPYMGGAKSAVPEAPAPPNNILFVQNLPHQTNQMMLQMLFCQYAGFKEVRMVEAKPGIAFVEYDNEMQSTVAMQGLQGFKMSPEDPMLITYAKK
;
A
#
# COMPACT_ATOMS: atom_id res chain seq x y z
N MET A 1 29.28 6.76 -3.99
CA MET A 1 27.92 6.41 -3.53
C MET A 1 27.73 7.12 -2.19
N HIS A 2 26.72 7.97 -2.03
CA HIS A 2 26.65 9.00 -0.96
C HIS A 2 25.52 8.83 0.05
N SER A 3 24.64 7.87 -0.18
CA SER A 3 23.43 7.75 0.61
C SER A 3 23.51 6.47 1.42
N ILE A 4 22.84 6.43 2.57
CA ILE A 4 22.87 5.30 3.49
C ILE A 4 21.48 4.66 3.59
N GLU A 5 21.36 3.33 3.50
CA GLU A 5 20.14 2.54 3.65
C GLU A 5 20.05 1.99 5.08
N TRP A 6 18.97 2.37 5.77
CA TRP A 6 18.55 1.93 7.11
C TRP A 6 17.62 0.72 7.03
N VAL A 7 17.67 -0.21 7.99
CA VAL A 7 16.69 -1.31 8.13
C VAL A 7 16.19 -1.42 9.57
N GLU A 8 14.85 -1.33 9.69
CA GLU A 8 13.97 -1.51 10.84
C GLU A 8 13.97 -0.47 11.98
N CYS A 9 12.91 0.34 12.01
CA CYS A 9 12.25 0.80 13.24
C CYS A 9 10.80 1.26 12.95
N PHE A 10 9.86 0.92 13.84
CA PHE A 10 8.47 1.37 13.80
C PHE A 10 8.42 2.82 14.29
N TYR A 11 8.11 3.79 13.43
CA TYR A 11 7.80 5.15 13.87
C TYR A 11 6.44 5.59 13.32
N LYS A 12 5.61 6.18 14.19
CA LYS A 12 4.28 6.73 13.86
C LYS A 12 4.38 8.09 13.14
N ASP A 13 5.47 8.83 13.35
CA ASP A 13 5.71 10.11 12.70
C ASP A 13 7.07 10.18 11.98
N ASN A 14 7.04 10.38 10.66
CA ASN A 14 8.25 10.59 9.87
C ASN A 14 9.00 11.85 10.27
N PHE A 15 8.31 12.86 10.81
CA PHE A 15 8.91 14.15 11.13
C PHE A 15 9.92 14.01 12.26
N GLU A 16 9.53 13.34 13.35
CA GLU A 16 10.40 13.12 14.51
C GLU A 16 11.60 12.24 14.16
N LEU A 17 11.37 11.15 13.42
CA LEU A 17 12.45 10.29 12.91
C LEU A 17 13.48 11.10 12.09
N LYS A 18 13.02 11.95 11.17
CA LYS A 18 13.90 12.80 10.36
C LYS A 18 14.68 13.78 11.21
N LYS A 19 14.05 14.40 12.21
CA LYS A 19 14.70 15.35 13.12
C LYS A 19 15.80 14.68 13.93
N SER A 20 15.52 13.50 14.49
CA SER A 20 16.49 12.72 15.28
C SER A 20 17.64 12.21 14.41
N LEU A 21 17.36 11.70 13.21
CA LEU A 21 18.41 11.33 12.25
C LEU A 21 19.28 12.53 11.87
N HIS A 22 18.67 13.68 11.61
CA HIS A 22 19.43 14.90 11.32
C HIS A 22 20.34 15.28 12.49
N ALA A 23 19.82 15.29 13.72
CA ALA A 23 20.60 15.66 14.91
C ALA A 23 21.80 14.73 15.15
N VAL A 24 21.63 13.43 14.95
CA VAL A 24 22.70 12.44 15.14
C VAL A 24 23.73 12.51 14.01
N PHE A 25 23.29 12.67 12.76
CA PHE A 25 24.19 12.58 11.61
C PHE A 25 24.83 13.91 11.21
N SER A 26 24.33 15.06 11.69
CA SER A 26 24.89 16.38 11.33
C SER A 26 26.32 16.59 11.79
N GLN A 27 26.80 15.80 12.76
CA GLN A 27 28.18 15.85 13.24
C GLN A 27 29.21 15.37 12.20
N PHE A 28 28.80 14.55 11.23
CA PHE A 28 29.72 13.98 10.23
C PHE A 28 29.90 14.87 8.99
N GLY A 29 28.99 15.82 8.78
CA GLY A 29 29.01 16.74 7.65
C GLY A 29 27.65 17.35 7.36
N LYS A 30 27.61 18.25 6.37
CA LYS A 30 26.37 18.92 5.95
C LYS A 30 25.42 17.91 5.30
N ILE A 31 24.20 17.85 5.85
CA ILE A 31 23.11 17.03 5.32
C ILE A 31 22.30 17.88 4.34
N LEU A 32 22.12 17.39 3.12
CA LEU A 32 21.26 18.02 2.12
C LEU A 32 19.80 17.64 2.32
N GLU A 33 19.53 16.36 2.61
CA GLU A 33 18.17 15.85 2.74
C GLU A 33 18.11 14.59 3.60
N VAL A 34 17.01 14.45 4.36
CA VAL A 34 16.63 13.20 5.03
C VAL A 34 15.27 12.71 4.50
N LEU A 35 15.29 11.56 3.84
CA LEU A 35 14.11 10.90 3.30
C LEU A 35 13.72 9.73 4.20
N ALA A 36 12.45 9.68 4.57
CA ALA A 36 11.84 8.55 5.29
C ALA A 36 10.41 8.40 4.77
N PHE A 37 9.98 7.17 4.48
CA PHE A 37 8.69 6.89 3.86
C PHE A 37 7.81 6.06 4.81
N LYS A 38 6.51 6.36 4.82
CA LYS A 38 5.50 5.65 5.65
C LYS A 38 5.06 4.30 5.07
N THR A 39 5.38 4.02 3.80
CA THR A 39 4.94 2.79 3.12
C THR A 39 5.57 1.56 3.78
N LEU A 40 4.81 0.47 3.93
CA LEU A 40 5.29 -0.79 4.50
C LEU A 40 6.62 -1.27 3.93
N LYS A 41 6.78 -1.19 2.61
CA LYS A 41 8.01 -1.58 1.91
C LYS A 41 9.28 -0.84 2.39
N HIS A 42 9.14 0.41 2.81
CA HIS A 42 10.25 1.27 3.23
C HIS A 42 10.19 1.61 4.73
N LYS A 43 9.31 0.92 5.48
CA LYS A 43 9.16 1.12 6.91
C LYS A 43 10.45 0.71 7.61
N GLY A 44 10.92 1.56 8.51
CA GLY A 44 12.23 1.38 9.15
C GLY A 44 13.42 1.67 8.25
N GLN A 45 13.20 2.26 7.09
CA GLN A 45 14.26 2.70 6.19
C GLN A 45 14.23 4.22 6.04
N ALA A 46 15.41 4.79 5.95
CA ALA A 46 15.65 6.20 5.76
C ALA A 46 16.92 6.36 4.93
N TRP A 47 16.97 7.46 4.18
CA TRP A 47 18.13 7.87 3.40
C TRP A 47 18.60 9.21 3.94
N VAL A 48 19.82 9.24 4.45
CA VAL A 48 20.53 10.48 4.78
C VAL A 48 21.42 10.81 3.59
N VAL A 49 21.28 12.01 3.06
CA VAL A 49 22.06 12.50 1.92
C VAL A 49 23.02 13.56 2.42
N PHE A 50 24.31 13.25 2.40
CA PHE A 50 25.38 14.22 2.69
C PHE A 50 25.80 14.97 1.44
N GLU A 51 26.33 16.18 1.62
CA GLU A 51 27.00 16.93 0.56
C GLU A 51 28.26 16.19 0.05
N ASP A 52 29.06 15.63 0.96
CA ASP A 52 30.33 14.97 0.64
C ASP A 52 30.33 13.43 0.85
N VAL A 53 31.04 12.69 -0.02
CA VAL A 53 31.24 11.22 0.13
C VAL A 53 31.95 10.90 1.43
N SER A 54 32.94 11.72 1.79
CA SER A 54 33.80 11.50 2.95
C SER A 54 32.98 11.51 4.24
N SER A 55 32.04 12.45 4.37
CA SER A 55 31.09 12.52 5.48
C SER A 55 30.21 11.29 5.56
N ALA A 56 29.67 10.81 4.44
CA ALA A 56 28.89 9.58 4.40
C ALA A 56 29.72 8.35 4.82
N THR A 57 30.99 8.29 4.42
CA THR A 57 31.92 7.20 4.78
C THR A 57 32.21 7.20 6.28
N SER A 58 32.49 8.37 6.85
CA SER A 58 32.74 8.54 8.28
C SER A 58 31.51 8.17 9.12
N ALA A 59 30.33 8.64 8.73
CA ALA A 59 29.07 8.30 9.36
C ALA A 59 28.81 6.79 9.34
N LEU A 60 29.05 6.13 8.20
CA LEU A 60 28.86 4.68 8.07
C LEU A 60 29.74 3.89 9.02
N ARG A 61 31.02 4.28 9.16
CA ARG A 61 31.96 3.56 10.01
C ARG A 61 31.67 3.74 11.50
N GLN A 62 31.30 4.95 11.92
CA GLN A 62 31.13 5.29 13.33
C GLN A 62 29.75 4.92 13.88
N MET A 63 28.70 5.02 13.05
CA MET A 63 27.32 4.83 13.49
C MET A 63 26.80 3.41 13.23
N GLN A 64 27.62 2.51 12.70
CA GLN A 64 27.21 1.12 12.50
C GLN A 64 26.98 0.43 13.85
N GLY A 65 25.81 -0.16 14.01
CA GLY A 65 25.38 -0.84 15.23
C GLY A 65 24.97 0.08 16.38
N PHE A 66 25.05 1.41 16.21
CA PHE A 66 24.70 2.36 17.26
C PHE A 66 23.25 2.16 17.75
N PRO A 67 22.95 2.17 19.05
CA PRO A 67 21.56 2.07 19.51
C PRO A 67 20.76 3.34 19.17
N PHE A 68 19.72 3.23 18.35
CA PHE A 68 18.83 4.34 18.00
C PHE A 68 17.38 3.90 18.18
N TYR A 69 16.66 4.57 19.09
CA TYR A 69 15.35 4.12 19.57
C TYR A 69 15.37 2.64 19.98
N ASP A 70 16.35 2.28 20.81
CA ASP A 70 16.55 0.93 21.37
C ASP A 70 16.76 -0.18 20.34
N LYS A 71 17.09 0.17 19.10
CA LYS A 71 17.46 -0.79 18.06
C LYS A 71 18.86 -0.50 17.50
N PRO A 72 19.69 -1.55 17.30
CA PRO A 72 21.01 -1.36 16.73
C PRO A 72 20.89 -0.93 15.27
N MET A 73 21.66 0.10 14.96
CA MET A 73 21.61 0.78 13.70
C MET A 73 22.29 -0.05 12.57
N ARG A 74 21.62 -0.35 11.43
CA ARG A 74 22.27 -0.90 10.21
C ARG A 74 22.35 0.11 9.07
N ILE A 75 23.57 0.38 8.62
CA ILE A 75 23.95 1.41 7.64
C ILE A 75 24.67 0.76 6.46
N GLN A 76 24.27 1.10 5.23
CA GLN A 76 24.91 0.65 3.97
C GLN A 76 24.86 1.75 2.93
N TYR A 77 25.78 1.80 1.96
CA TYR A 77 25.60 2.73 0.83
C TYR A 77 24.35 2.44 0.00
N ALA A 78 23.68 3.50 -0.48
CA ALA A 78 22.55 3.41 -1.36
C ALA A 78 23.01 2.99 -2.74
N LYS A 79 22.18 2.14 -3.35
CA LYS A 79 22.42 1.54 -4.66
C LYS A 79 22.45 2.58 -5.78
N THR A 80 21.78 3.72 -5.58
CA THR A 80 21.61 4.77 -6.59
C THR A 80 21.84 6.13 -5.97
N LYS A 81 22.33 7.10 -6.76
CA LYS A 81 22.43 8.50 -6.33
C LYS A 81 21.04 9.06 -6.00
N SER A 82 20.95 9.93 -5.01
CA SER A 82 19.73 10.69 -4.71
C SER A 82 19.53 11.79 -5.76
N ASP A 83 18.27 12.17 -5.99
CA ASP A 83 17.92 13.15 -7.01
C ASP A 83 18.60 14.50 -6.76
N VAL A 84 18.74 14.92 -5.49
CA VAL A 84 19.43 16.17 -5.12
C VAL A 84 20.90 16.15 -5.54
N ILE A 85 21.61 15.02 -5.35
CA ILE A 85 23.01 14.86 -5.77
C ILE A 85 23.10 14.78 -7.29
N ALA A 86 22.22 14.00 -7.92
CA ALA A 86 22.23 13.88 -9.38
C ALA A 86 21.97 15.22 -10.07
N LYS A 87 21.12 16.08 -9.50
CA LYS A 87 20.86 17.43 -9.99
C LYS A 87 22.07 18.35 -9.80
N ALA A 88 22.71 18.31 -8.63
CA ALA A 88 23.92 19.08 -8.36
C ALA A 88 25.09 18.68 -9.30
N ASP A 89 25.25 17.38 -9.56
CA ASP A 89 26.27 16.85 -10.46
C ASP A 89 25.96 17.06 -11.96
N GLY A 90 24.77 17.56 -12.32
CA GLY A 90 24.31 17.65 -13.71
C GLY A 90 24.05 16.28 -14.38
N THR A 91 24.02 15.20 -13.61
CA THR A 91 23.80 13.81 -14.09
C THR A 91 22.35 13.34 -13.91
N PHE A 92 21.45 14.26 -13.56
CA PHE A 92 20.04 13.95 -13.33
C PHE A 92 19.34 13.55 -14.62
N VAL A 93 19.08 12.25 -14.75
CA VAL A 93 18.11 11.73 -15.71
C VAL A 93 16.77 11.63 -14.99
N PRO A 94 15.73 12.36 -15.43
CA PRO A 94 14.39 12.19 -14.90
C PRO A 94 14.01 10.72 -14.99
N ARG A 95 13.88 10.03 -13.85
CA ARG A 95 13.32 8.68 -13.86
C ARG A 95 11.90 8.80 -14.39
N GLU A 96 11.57 8.07 -15.46
CA GLU A 96 10.20 7.80 -15.86
C GLU A 96 9.47 7.16 -14.66
N ARG A 97 8.88 8.01 -13.81
CA ARG A 97 7.95 7.58 -12.75
C ARG A 97 6.73 7.03 -13.48
N ARG A 98 6.73 5.73 -13.83
CA ARG A 98 5.56 4.80 -13.71
C ARG A 98 5.58 3.53 -14.58
N LYS A 99 6.45 3.33 -15.57
CA LYS A 99 6.28 2.12 -16.42
C LYS A 99 6.60 0.78 -15.75
N ARG A 100 7.38 0.75 -14.66
CA ARG A 100 7.68 -0.51 -13.96
C ARG A 100 6.46 -1.16 -13.29
N HIS A 101 5.41 -0.39 -13.01
CA HIS A 101 4.15 -0.95 -12.47
C HIS A 101 3.22 -1.44 -13.58
N GLU A 102 3.26 -0.80 -14.76
CA GLU A 102 2.47 -1.20 -15.92
C GLU A 102 3.02 -2.46 -16.59
N GLU A 103 4.35 -2.60 -16.71
CA GLU A 103 4.95 -3.73 -17.42
C GLU A 103 4.83 -5.06 -16.64
N LYS A 104 4.88 -5.01 -15.30
CA LYS A 104 4.57 -6.17 -14.45
C LYS A 104 3.08 -6.52 -14.42
N GLY A 105 2.20 -5.52 -14.57
CA GLY A 105 0.76 -5.74 -14.73
C GLY A 105 0.44 -6.39 -16.08
N ARG A 106 1.14 -5.96 -17.15
CA ARG A 106 0.95 -6.44 -18.52
C ARG A 106 1.41 -7.90 -18.69
N LYS A 107 2.57 -8.28 -18.13
CA LYS A 107 3.03 -9.68 -18.13
C LYS A 107 2.11 -10.62 -17.34
N ARG A 108 1.48 -10.16 -16.25
CA ARG A 108 0.49 -10.96 -15.50
C ARG A 108 -0.84 -11.11 -16.25
N LYS A 109 -1.21 -10.13 -17.08
CA LYS A 109 -2.43 -10.17 -17.89
C LYS A 109 -2.27 -11.10 -19.10
N GLU A 110 -1.11 -11.08 -19.76
CA GLU A 110 -0.78 -11.96 -20.89
C GLU A 110 -0.68 -13.44 -20.48
N GLN A 111 -0.18 -13.75 -19.28
CA GLN A 111 -0.12 -15.12 -18.77
C GLN A 111 -1.48 -15.68 -18.34
N HIS A 112 -2.45 -14.82 -18.00
CA HIS A 112 -3.82 -15.22 -17.67
C HIS A 112 -4.65 -15.49 -18.93
N ASP A 113 -4.46 -14.70 -19.99
CA ASP A 113 -5.15 -14.88 -21.28
C ASP A 113 -4.73 -16.19 -21.98
N ALA A 114 -3.42 -16.51 -21.97
CA ALA A 114 -2.89 -17.73 -22.57
C ALA A 114 -3.37 -19.03 -21.88
N ASN A 115 -3.72 -18.97 -20.58
CA ASN A 115 -4.24 -20.12 -19.84
C ASN A 115 -5.76 -20.32 -20.00
N GLN A 116 -6.49 -19.32 -20.50
CA GLN A 116 -7.94 -19.39 -20.72
C GLN A 116 -8.28 -19.93 -22.13
N ALA A 117 -7.38 -19.80 -23.10
CA ALA A 117 -7.56 -20.30 -24.47
C ALA A 117 -7.24 -21.80 -24.66
N GLY A 118 -6.78 -22.50 -23.61
CA GLY A 118 -6.35 -23.90 -23.66
C GLY A 118 -7.37 -24.95 -23.18
N MET A 119 -8.54 -24.56 -22.69
CA MET A 119 -9.61 -25.51 -22.31
C MET A 119 -10.71 -25.53 -23.37
N GLY A 120 -10.38 -26.10 -24.52
CA GLY A 120 -11.35 -26.52 -25.53
C GLY A 120 -11.23 -28.02 -25.74
N LEU A 121 -12.39 -28.69 -25.71
CA LEU A 121 -12.69 -30.08 -26.15
C LEU A 121 -12.67 -31.16 -25.05
N ASN A 122 -13.87 -31.45 -24.51
CA ASN A 122 -14.38 -32.83 -24.58
C ASN A 122 -15.92 -32.88 -24.55
N PRO A 123 -16.57 -33.71 -25.39
CA PRO A 123 -18.02 -33.78 -25.54
C PRO A 123 -18.59 -34.97 -24.75
N ALA A 124 -19.56 -34.71 -23.85
CA ALA A 124 -20.63 -35.64 -23.47
C ALA A 124 -21.31 -35.18 -22.17
N TYR A 125 -22.41 -34.43 -22.28
CA TYR A 125 -23.65 -34.77 -21.56
C TYR A 125 -24.79 -33.91 -22.09
N ALA A 126 -25.88 -34.58 -22.49
CA ALA A 126 -27.11 -34.00 -23.01
C ALA A 126 -28.12 -33.76 -21.88
N GLY A 127 -29.01 -32.78 -22.07
CA GLY A 127 -30.23 -32.56 -21.26
C GLY A 127 -30.44 -31.07 -20.97
N ALA A 128 -31.23 -30.35 -21.78
CA ALA A 128 -32.66 -30.06 -21.54
C ALA A 128 -32.81 -29.22 -20.25
N TYR A 129 -33.07 -27.91 -20.27
CA TYR A 129 -34.33 -27.20 -20.62
C TYR A 129 -34.01 -25.71 -20.93
N GLY A 130 -34.43 -25.15 -22.08
CA GLY A 130 -35.55 -24.18 -22.19
C GLY A 130 -35.17 -22.74 -21.81
N ALA A 131 -34.76 -21.88 -22.77
CA ALA A 131 -35.59 -20.96 -23.57
C ALA A 131 -35.54 -19.49 -23.10
N THR A 132 -34.87 -18.64 -23.89
CA THR A 132 -35.07 -17.17 -24.06
C THR A 132 -36.49 -16.89 -24.60
N PRO A 133 -37.12 -15.68 -24.51
CA PRO A 133 -36.65 -14.39 -25.11
C PRO A 133 -37.27 -13.11 -24.44
N PRO A 134 -37.41 -11.92 -25.08
CA PRO A 134 -36.42 -10.99 -25.67
C PRO A 134 -36.53 -9.49 -25.18
N LEU A 135 -35.67 -8.66 -25.76
CA LEU A 135 -35.46 -7.20 -25.69
C LEU A 135 -36.68 -6.24 -25.89
N SER A 136 -36.67 -5.05 -25.24
CA SER A 136 -37.23 -3.75 -25.73
C SER A 136 -36.89 -2.57 -24.77
N GLN A 137 -35.94 -1.67 -25.08
CA GLN A 137 -36.05 -0.29 -25.62
C GLN A 137 -36.65 0.86 -24.71
N ILE A 138 -35.75 1.72 -24.16
CA ILE A 138 -35.70 3.23 -24.00
C ILE A 138 -36.85 3.95 -23.20
N PRO A 139 -36.69 5.08 -22.40
CA PRO A 139 -35.74 6.23 -22.46
C PRO A 139 -35.11 6.77 -21.13
N TYR A 140 -34.20 7.74 -21.30
CA TYR A 140 -33.52 8.59 -20.30
C TYR A 140 -34.43 9.26 -19.25
N MET A 141 -34.05 9.19 -17.96
CA MET A 141 -34.20 10.22 -16.91
C MET A 141 -33.49 9.69 -15.65
N GLY A 142 -32.49 10.34 -15.10
CA GLY A 142 -32.66 11.39 -14.09
C GLY A 142 -32.20 10.82 -12.73
N GLY A 143 -31.34 11.54 -12.02
CA GLY A 143 -30.49 10.98 -10.98
C GLY A 143 -31.18 10.38 -9.76
N ALA A 144 -30.65 9.24 -9.31
CA ALA A 144 -30.70 8.78 -7.93
C ALA A 144 -29.52 7.82 -7.73
N LYS A 145 -28.59 8.18 -6.83
CA LYS A 145 -27.45 7.33 -6.45
C LYS A 145 -28.02 6.07 -5.81
N SER A 146 -28.13 5.03 -6.62
CA SER A 146 -28.64 3.74 -6.20
C SER A 146 -27.57 3.06 -5.35
N ALA A 147 -27.89 2.86 -4.08
CA ALA A 147 -27.27 1.85 -3.25
C ALA A 147 -27.61 0.47 -3.84
N VAL A 148 -26.81 0.04 -4.82
CA VAL A 148 -26.86 -1.32 -5.35
C VAL A 148 -25.71 -2.10 -4.70
N PRO A 149 -25.94 -3.33 -4.20
CA PRO A 149 -24.86 -4.23 -3.83
C PRO A 149 -24.01 -4.44 -5.08
N GLU A 150 -22.85 -3.79 -5.11
CA GLU A 150 -21.87 -3.97 -6.15
C GLU A 150 -21.51 -5.46 -6.21
N ALA A 151 -21.57 -6.06 -7.41
CA ALA A 151 -21.20 -7.46 -7.61
C ALA A 151 -19.87 -7.73 -6.88
N PRO A 152 -19.79 -8.80 -6.06
CA PRO A 152 -18.63 -9.00 -5.19
C PRO A 152 -17.38 -9.00 -6.05
N ALA A 153 -16.55 -7.97 -5.87
CA ALA A 153 -15.27 -7.89 -6.54
C ALA A 153 -14.51 -9.21 -6.28
N PRO A 154 -13.74 -9.71 -7.25
CA PRO A 154 -13.00 -10.95 -7.06
C PRO A 154 -12.11 -10.85 -5.81
N PRO A 155 -11.84 -11.96 -5.12
CA PRO A 155 -11.04 -11.96 -3.90
C PRO A 155 -9.75 -11.13 -4.04
N ASN A 156 -9.50 -10.32 -3.03
CA ASN A 156 -8.40 -9.37 -2.98
C ASN A 156 -7.89 -9.29 -1.54
N ASN A 157 -6.57 -9.19 -1.35
CA ASN A 157 -5.98 -9.01 -0.03
C ASN A 157 -6.25 -7.61 0.57
N ILE A 158 -6.90 -6.71 -0.18
CA ILE A 158 -7.35 -5.41 0.30
C ILE A 158 -8.88 -5.40 0.38
N LEU A 159 -9.39 -5.01 1.55
CA LEU A 159 -10.80 -4.77 1.82
C LEU A 159 -11.11 -3.28 1.69
N PHE A 160 -12.27 -2.99 1.12
CA PHE A 160 -12.88 -1.67 1.09
C PHE A 160 -14.00 -1.63 2.13
N VAL A 161 -13.89 -0.70 3.06
CA VAL A 161 -14.79 -0.53 4.19
C VAL A 161 -15.56 0.76 4.02
N GLN A 162 -16.88 0.68 4.13
CA GLN A 162 -17.82 1.78 3.97
C GLN A 162 -18.77 1.86 5.17
N ASN A 163 -19.57 2.93 5.19
CA ASN A 163 -20.51 3.23 6.27
C ASN A 163 -19.83 3.36 7.64
N LEU A 164 -18.67 4.02 7.66
CA LEU A 164 -17.99 4.34 8.90
C LEU A 164 -18.49 5.68 9.46
N PRO A 165 -18.84 5.76 10.76
CA PRO A 165 -19.15 7.02 11.43
C PRO A 165 -18.04 8.07 11.27
N HIS A 166 -18.40 9.36 11.28
CA HIS A 166 -17.41 10.45 11.23
C HIS A 166 -16.44 10.46 12.41
N GLN A 167 -16.83 9.88 13.55
CA GLN A 167 -15.99 9.73 14.73
C GLN A 167 -15.01 8.55 14.62
N THR A 168 -15.21 7.64 13.66
CA THR A 168 -14.33 6.49 13.47
C THR A 168 -12.96 6.93 13.01
N ASN A 169 -11.94 6.58 13.80
CA ASN A 169 -10.55 6.87 13.50
C ASN A 169 -9.79 5.61 13.07
N GLN A 170 -8.58 5.80 12.53
CA GLN A 170 -7.74 4.71 12.06
C GLN A 170 -7.38 3.71 13.18
N MET A 171 -7.22 4.19 14.42
CA MET A 171 -6.84 3.36 15.57
C MET A 171 -7.95 2.38 15.95
N MET A 172 -9.21 2.82 15.93
CA MET A 172 -10.38 1.98 16.21
C MET A 172 -10.51 0.85 15.17
N LEU A 173 -10.36 1.19 13.89
CA LEU A 173 -10.37 0.20 12.81
C LEU A 173 -9.17 -0.74 12.94
N GLN A 174 -7.99 -0.23 13.27
CA GLN A 174 -6.81 -1.07 13.48
C GLN A 174 -7.05 -2.09 14.60
N MET A 175 -7.61 -1.67 15.74
CA MET A 175 -7.94 -2.59 16.84
C MET A 175 -8.98 -3.64 16.44
N LEU A 176 -9.95 -3.27 15.59
CA LEU A 176 -10.99 -4.18 15.13
C LEU A 176 -10.45 -5.20 14.10
N PHE A 177 -9.58 -4.77 13.19
CA PHE A 177 -9.09 -5.64 12.10
C PHE A 177 -7.82 -6.43 12.48
N CYS A 178 -7.03 -5.96 13.46
CA CYS A 178 -5.82 -6.66 13.88
C CYS A 178 -6.08 -7.98 14.64
N GLN A 179 -7.31 -8.23 15.08
CA GLN A 179 -7.68 -9.52 15.70
C GLN A 179 -7.66 -10.68 14.68
N TYR A 180 -7.71 -10.38 13.39
CA TYR A 180 -7.61 -11.37 12.32
C TYR A 180 -6.16 -11.48 11.84
N ALA A 181 -5.70 -12.72 11.63
CA ALA A 181 -4.33 -13.00 11.25
C ALA A 181 -3.93 -12.34 9.91
N GLY A 182 -2.68 -11.88 9.83
CA GLY A 182 -2.10 -11.29 8.63
C GLY A 182 -2.57 -9.87 8.32
N PHE A 183 -3.13 -9.16 9.30
CA PHE A 183 -3.40 -7.73 9.19
C PHE A 183 -2.11 -6.93 8.94
N LYS A 184 -2.12 -6.03 7.96
CA LYS A 184 -0.99 -5.14 7.66
C LYS A 184 -1.25 -3.68 7.99
N GLU A 185 -2.24 -3.07 7.36
CA GLU A 185 -2.51 -1.64 7.50
C GLU A 185 -3.99 -1.29 7.32
N VAL A 186 -4.41 -0.22 8.01
CA VAL A 186 -5.62 0.52 7.69
C VAL A 186 -5.22 1.86 7.08
N ARG A 187 -5.85 2.21 5.96
CA ARG A 187 -5.72 3.51 5.31
C ARG A 187 -7.09 4.17 5.21
N MET A 188 -7.27 5.26 5.95
CA MET A 188 -8.45 6.11 5.80
C MET A 188 -8.31 7.04 4.59
N VAL A 189 -9.43 7.41 3.98
CA VAL A 189 -9.43 8.36 2.86
C VAL A 189 -9.83 9.74 3.37
N GLU A 190 -8.86 10.65 3.53
CA GLU A 190 -9.12 12.01 4.03
C GLU A 190 -10.04 12.82 3.11
N ALA A 191 -10.04 12.52 1.81
CA ALA A 191 -10.91 13.16 0.83
C ALA A 191 -12.40 12.75 0.95
N LYS A 192 -12.70 11.63 1.62
CA LYS A 192 -14.06 11.11 1.80
C LYS A 192 -14.19 10.47 3.20
N PRO A 193 -14.70 11.21 4.20
CA PRO A 193 -15.01 10.64 5.50
C PRO A 193 -15.97 9.45 5.33
N GLY A 194 -15.79 8.41 6.14
CA GLY A 194 -16.68 7.24 6.14
C GLY A 194 -16.23 6.05 5.28
N ILE A 195 -15.06 6.14 4.63
CA ILE A 195 -14.46 5.01 3.91
C ILE A 195 -13.01 4.73 4.36
N ALA A 196 -12.63 3.46 4.34
CA ALA A 196 -11.28 3.01 4.64
C ALA A 196 -10.88 1.81 3.78
N PHE A 197 -9.58 1.59 3.65
CA PHE A 197 -8.99 0.39 3.05
C PHE A 197 -8.23 -0.37 4.12
N VAL A 198 -8.39 -1.70 4.14
CA VAL A 198 -7.67 -2.59 5.06
C VAL A 198 -6.88 -3.61 4.26
N GLU A 199 -5.57 -3.67 4.44
CA GLU A 199 -4.70 -4.63 3.75
C GLU A 199 -4.34 -5.81 4.64
N TYR A 200 -4.39 -7.01 4.08
CA TYR A 200 -3.91 -8.27 4.64
C TYR A 200 -2.74 -8.86 3.83
N ASP A 201 -2.05 -9.85 4.39
CA ASP A 201 -0.98 -10.60 3.70
C ASP A 201 -1.50 -11.38 2.50
N ASN A 202 -2.69 -11.97 2.59
CA ASN A 202 -3.29 -12.73 1.50
C ASN A 202 -4.83 -12.58 1.45
N GLU A 203 -5.42 -13.03 0.34
CA GLU A 203 -6.85 -12.96 0.09
C GLU A 203 -7.66 -13.84 1.05
N MET A 204 -7.13 -15.00 1.46
CA MET A 204 -7.80 -15.91 2.39
C MET A 204 -8.04 -15.22 3.75
N GLN A 205 -7.01 -14.57 4.29
CA GLN A 205 -7.10 -13.83 5.55
C GLN A 205 -8.04 -12.63 5.47
N SER A 206 -7.98 -11.86 4.37
CA SER A 206 -8.93 -10.76 4.15
C SER A 206 -10.37 -11.25 4.06
N THR A 207 -10.60 -12.44 3.51
CA THR A 207 -11.93 -13.05 3.40
C THR A 207 -12.47 -13.41 4.78
N VAL A 208 -11.65 -14.00 5.64
CA VAL A 208 -12.03 -14.34 7.01
C VAL A 208 -12.37 -13.06 7.80
N ALA A 209 -11.55 -12.01 7.69
CA ALA A 209 -11.81 -10.74 8.33
C ALA A 209 -13.09 -10.06 7.82
N MET A 210 -13.31 -10.08 6.50
CA MET A 210 -14.53 -9.56 5.87
C MET A 210 -15.76 -10.29 6.41
N GLN A 211 -15.77 -11.62 6.42
CA GLN A 211 -16.90 -12.41 6.92
C GLN A 211 -17.15 -12.18 8.42
N GLY A 212 -16.09 -12.04 9.22
CA GLY A 212 -16.19 -11.84 10.66
C GLY A 212 -16.66 -10.45 11.08
N LEU A 213 -16.41 -9.43 10.24
CA LEU A 213 -16.76 -8.03 10.54
C LEU A 213 -17.87 -7.47 9.66
N GLN A 214 -18.43 -8.27 8.75
CA GLN A 214 -19.49 -7.81 7.87
C GLN A 214 -20.72 -7.41 8.67
N GLY A 215 -21.22 -6.20 8.47
CA GLY A 215 -22.36 -5.67 9.19
C GLY A 215 -22.07 -5.33 10.66
N PHE A 216 -20.80 -5.31 11.07
CA PHE A 216 -20.42 -4.90 12.43
C PHE A 216 -20.87 -3.46 12.67
N LYS A 217 -21.68 -3.26 13.71
CA LYS A 217 -22.24 -1.95 14.06
C LYS A 217 -21.28 -1.19 14.96
N MET A 218 -20.49 -0.29 14.37
CA MET A 218 -19.71 0.68 15.15
C MET A 218 -20.60 1.77 15.76
N SER A 219 -21.72 2.13 15.10
CA SER A 219 -22.78 3.01 15.60
C SER A 219 -24.14 2.33 15.47
N PRO A 220 -25.17 2.69 16.26
CA PRO A 220 -26.50 2.13 16.14
C PRO A 220 -27.16 2.39 14.77
N GLU A 221 -26.84 3.51 14.11
CA GLU A 221 -27.51 3.92 12.87
C GLU A 221 -27.00 3.21 11.61
N ASP A 222 -25.70 2.91 11.51
CA ASP A 222 -25.07 2.46 10.26
C ASP A 222 -24.16 1.23 10.45
N PRO A 223 -24.56 0.03 9.96
CA PRO A 223 -23.69 -1.13 9.96
C PRO A 223 -22.56 -0.98 8.95
N MET A 224 -21.35 -1.36 9.34
CA MET A 224 -20.18 -1.33 8.47
C MET A 224 -20.36 -2.28 7.29
N LEU A 225 -20.07 -1.80 6.08
CA LEU A 225 -20.10 -2.59 4.85
C LEU A 225 -18.68 -2.85 4.37
N ILE A 226 -18.33 -4.12 4.22
CA ILE A 226 -17.02 -4.57 3.78
C ILE A 226 -17.17 -5.31 2.44
N THR A 227 -16.36 -4.91 1.46
CA THR A 227 -16.22 -5.58 0.16
C THR A 227 -14.75 -5.74 -0.19
N TYR A 228 -14.42 -6.57 -1.18
CA TYR A 228 -13.07 -6.54 -1.73
C TYR A 228 -12.83 -5.21 -2.45
N ALA A 229 -11.61 -4.68 -2.33
CA ALA A 229 -11.21 -3.53 -3.10
C ALA A 229 -11.10 -3.90 -4.59
N LYS A 230 -11.53 -2.99 -5.46
CA LYS A 230 -11.32 -3.14 -6.92
C LYS A 230 -9.82 -3.11 -7.23
N LYS A 231 -9.40 -4.01 -8.12
CA LYS A 231 -8.03 -4.03 -8.67
C LYS A 231 -7.79 -2.87 -9.62
#